data_AF-A0A6A6LYL9-F1
#
_entry.id   AF-A0A6A6LYL9-F1
#
_cell.length_a   1.000
_cell.length_b   1.000
_cell.length_c   1.000
_cell.angle_alpha   90.00
_cell.angle_beta   90.00
_cell.angle_gamma   90.00
#
_symmetry.space_group_name_H-M   'P 1'
#
loop_
_entity.id
_entity.type
_entity.pdbx_description
1 polymer ?
#
loop_
_entity_poly.entity_id
_entity_poly.type
_entity_poly.pdbx_seq_one_letter_code
_entity_poly.pdbx_strand_id
1 'polypeptide(L)'
;MYTQSAREEALLVQAVVDEQEVEVLIFKGFSSSLSYETSPDPSRSVLPARAVIKSIDRIKGPFDPSNVEYIEKGLTWESFKTRFASA
;
A
#
# COMPACT_ATOMS: atom_id res chain seq x y z
N MET A 1 -5.38 -7.13 -9.99
CA MET A 1 -4.82 -6.36 -8.84
C MET A 1 -5.15 -7.08 -7.55
N TYR A 2 -4.18 -7.26 -6.64
CA TYR A 2 -4.33 -8.11 -5.45
C TYR A 2 -5.54 -7.77 -4.56
N THR A 3 -5.68 -6.52 -4.09
CA THR A 3 -6.77 -6.11 -3.17
C THR A 3 -8.17 -6.10 -3.80
N GLN A 4 -8.28 -6.32 -5.12
CA GLN A 4 -9.58 -6.55 -5.76
C GLN A 4 -10.04 -8.01 -5.61
N SER A 5 -9.09 -8.95 -5.53
CA SER A 5 -9.33 -10.36 -5.26
C SER A 5 -9.43 -10.62 -3.75
N ALA A 6 -8.54 -10.02 -2.95
CA ALA A 6 -8.55 -10.09 -1.49
C ALA A 6 -9.35 -8.91 -0.90
N ARG A 7 -10.68 -8.96 -1.02
CA ARG A 7 -11.58 -7.84 -0.65
C ARG A 7 -11.62 -7.52 0.84
N GLU A 8 -11.15 -8.44 1.67
CA GLU A 8 -11.05 -8.33 3.13
C GLU A 8 -9.66 -7.88 3.60
N GLU A 9 -8.77 -7.55 2.66
CA GLU A 9 -7.40 -7.13 2.95
C GLU A 9 -7.11 -5.75 2.37
N ALA A 10 -6.32 -4.98 3.11
CA ALA A 10 -5.67 -3.78 2.63
C ALA A 10 -4.14 -3.93 2.72
N LEU A 11 -3.42 -3.14 1.95
CA LEU A 11 -1.97 -3.07 2.00
C LEU A 11 -1.55 -1.71 2.54
N LEU A 12 -0.68 -1.71 3.54
CA LEU A 12 0.02 -0.52 3.98
C LEU A 12 1.42 -0.56 3.36
N VAL A 13 1.68 0.34 2.43
CA VAL A 13 2.93 0.42 1.70
C VAL A 13 3.74 1.58 2.26
N GLN A 14 4.90 1.25 2.83
CA GLN A 14 5.88 2.24 3.23
C GLN A 14 6.88 2.42 2.09
N ALA A 15 6.99 3.65 1.61
CA ALA A 15 7.92 4.01 0.56
C ALA A 15 8.73 5.24 0.97
N VAL A 16 9.85 5.47 0.28
CA VAL A 16 10.66 6.68 0.44
C VAL A 16 10.63 7.45 -0.88
N VAL A 17 10.34 8.74 -0.80
CA VAL A 17 10.33 9.69 -1.92
C VAL A 17 11.17 10.88 -1.51
N ASP A 18 12.23 11.17 -2.28
CA ASP A 18 13.12 12.32 -2.00
C ASP A 18 13.57 12.36 -0.52
N GLU A 19 13.98 11.19 0.00
CA GLU A 19 14.43 10.99 1.39
C GLU A 19 13.34 11.11 2.47
N GLN A 20 12.08 11.32 2.07
CA GLN A 20 10.93 11.37 2.98
C GLN A 20 10.19 10.04 2.99
N GLU A 21 9.92 9.52 4.19
CA GLU A 21 9.06 8.36 4.38
C GLU A 21 7.61 8.74 4.11
N VAL A 22 6.98 7.98 3.23
CA VAL A 22 5.59 8.13 2.84
C VAL A 22 4.86 6.80 3.00
N GLU A 23 3.66 6.88 3.54
CA GLU A 23 2.79 5.74 3.73
C GLU A 23 1.60 5.82 2.78
N VAL A 24 1.29 4.69 2.14
CA VAL A 24 0.21 4.57 1.16
C VAL A 24 -0.64 3.36 1.49
N LEU A 25 -1.93 3.59 1.68
CA LEU A 25 -2.92 2.56 1.85
C LEU A 25 -3.45 2.14 0.48
N ILE A 26 -3.48 0.84 0.21
CA ILE A 26 -4.10 0.27 -0.99
C ILE A 26 -5.27 -0.61 -0.54
N PHE A 27 -6.48 -0.29 -0.98
CA PHE A 27 -7.68 -1.06 -0.67
C PHE A 27 -8.63 -1.09 -1.86
N LYS A 28 -9.12 -2.28 -2.22
CA LYS A 28 -10.07 -2.51 -3.34
C LYS A 28 -9.65 -1.84 -4.66
N GLY A 29 -8.35 -1.80 -4.96
CA GLY A 29 -7.81 -1.19 -6.17
C GLY A 29 -7.63 0.34 -6.14
N PHE A 30 -7.96 0.99 -5.04
CA PHE A 30 -7.65 2.40 -4.82
C PHE A 30 -6.39 2.53 -3.97
N SER A 31 -5.58 3.55 -4.26
CA SER A 31 -4.44 3.95 -3.44
C SER A 31 -4.69 5.33 -2.84
N SER A 32 -4.36 5.50 -1.57
CA SER A 32 -4.46 6.76 -0.84
C SER A 32 -3.17 6.99 -0.06
N SER A 33 -2.58 8.17 -0.17
CA SER A 33 -1.48 8.55 0.71
C SER A 33 -2.02 8.93 2.09
N LEU A 34 -1.35 8.44 3.13
CA LEU A 34 -1.59 8.83 4.52
C LEU A 34 -0.61 9.92 4.99
N SER A 35 0.42 10.23 4.19
CA SER A 35 1.46 11.21 4.53
C SER A 35 1.27 12.58 3.88
N TYR A 36 0.54 12.66 2.77
CA TYR A 36 0.23 13.92 2.09
C TYR A 36 -1.13 13.86 1.39
N GLU A 37 -1.61 15.02 0.96
CA GLU A 37 -2.84 15.16 0.19
C GLU A 37 -2.81 14.28 -1.07
N THR A 38 -3.73 13.32 -1.14
CA THR A 38 -3.88 12.49 -2.34
C THR A 38 -4.51 13.35 -3.43
N SER A 39 -3.92 13.36 -4.62
CA SER A 39 -4.48 14.09 -5.75
C SER A 39 -5.90 13.59 -6.03
N PRO A 40 -6.89 14.49 -6.23
CA PRO A 40 -8.27 14.07 -6.53
C PRO A 40 -8.40 13.46 -7.93
N ASP A 41 -7.38 13.58 -8.77
CA ASP A 41 -7.32 12.98 -10.09
C ASP A 41 -6.94 11.48 -9.99
N PRO A 42 -7.85 10.55 -10.32
CA PRO A 42 -7.62 9.11 -10.17
C PRO A 42 -6.65 8.53 -11.22
N SER A 43 -6.26 9.29 -12.24
CA SER A 43 -5.25 8.87 -13.22
C SER A 43 -3.83 9.15 -12.73
N ARG A 44 -3.68 9.96 -11.67
CA ARG A 44 -2.40 10.35 -11.12
C ARG A 44 -1.96 9.32 -10.08
N SER A 45 -0.83 8.66 -10.35
CA SER A 45 -0.22 7.76 -9.36
C SER A 45 0.04 8.49 -8.06
N VAL A 46 -0.40 7.90 -6.96
CA VAL A 46 -0.14 8.39 -5.59
C VAL A 46 1.37 8.45 -5.38
N LEU A 47 2.09 7.35 -5.59
CA LEU A 47 3.55 7.34 -5.52
C LEU A 47 4.18 7.81 -6.84
N PRO A 48 5.17 8.72 -6.81
CA PRO A 48 5.94 9.04 -8.00
C PRO A 48 6.81 7.86 -8.43
N ALA A 49 7.20 7.82 -9.71
CA ALA A 49 8.03 6.73 -10.26
C ALA A 49 9.39 6.54 -9.57
N ARG A 50 9.89 7.57 -8.88
CA ARG A 50 11.13 7.56 -8.09
C ARG A 50 10.95 7.00 -6.67
N ALA A 51 9.72 6.69 -6.26
CA ALA A 51 9.44 6.15 -4.94
C ALA A 51 10.06 4.76 -4.78
N VAL A 52 10.76 4.54 -3.68
CA VAL A 52 11.34 3.23 -3.34
C VAL A 52 10.47 2.58 -2.27
N ILE A 53 9.83 1.45 -2.59
CA ILE A 53 9.06 0.67 -1.62
C ILE A 53 10.04 0.03 -0.63
N LYS A 54 9.89 0.33 0.66
CA LYS A 54 10.70 -0.23 1.75
C LYS A 54 10.07 -1.50 2.31
N SER A 55 8.78 -1.44 2.57
CA SER A 55 8.02 -2.50 3.23
C SER A 55 6.57 -2.45 2.80
N ILE A 56 5.95 -3.63 2.81
CA ILE A 56 4.53 -3.82 2.60
C ILE A 56 3.99 -4.61 3.80
N ASP A 57 3.00 -4.05 4.46
CA ASP A 57 2.23 -4.74 5.47
C ASP A 57 0.88 -5.12 4.88
N ARG A 58 0.44 -6.35 5.16
CA ARG A 58 -0.92 -6.81 4.89
C ARG A 58 -1.74 -6.63 6.15
N ILE A 59 -2.86 -5.94 6.02
CA ILE A 59 -3.76 -5.65 7.13
C ILE A 59 -5.18 -6.05 6.75
N LYS A 60 -6.00 -6.28 7.76
CA LYS A 60 -7.42 -6.57 7.54
C LYS A 60 -8.15 -5.30 7.13
N GLY A 61 -9.01 -5.42 6.12
CA GLY A 61 -9.89 -4.37 5.64
C GLY A 61 -11.28 -4.45 6.30
N PRO A 62 -12.01 -3.32 6.41
CA PRO A 62 -11.58 -1.95 6.09
C PRO A 62 -10.51 -1.45 7.06
N PHE A 63 -9.66 -0.52 6.59
CA PHE A 63 -8.62 0.06 7.43
C PHE A 63 -9.23 0.90 8.56
N ASP A 64 -8.90 0.55 9.81
CA ASP A 64 -9.21 1.34 10.98
C ASP A 64 -7.91 1.88 11.60
N PRO A 65 -7.66 3.20 11.56
CA PRO A 65 -6.42 3.78 12.08
C PRO A 65 -6.32 3.72 13.61
N SER A 66 -7.43 3.51 14.32
CA SER A 66 -7.44 3.37 15.79
C SER A 66 -7.07 1.95 16.23
N ASN A 67 -7.30 0.96 15.37
CA ASN A 67 -7.05 -0.45 15.63
C ASN A 67 -6.63 -1.20 14.36
N VAL A 68 -5.36 -1.01 13.96
CA VAL A 68 -4.81 -1.68 12.78
C VAL A 68 -4.57 -3.18 13.06
N GLU A 69 -5.37 -4.04 12.44
CA GLU A 69 -5.20 -5.50 12.51
C GLU A 69 -4.22 -5.99 11.43
N TYR A 70 -3.00 -6.34 11.83
CA TYR A 70 -1.97 -6.83 10.91
C TYR A 70 -2.10 -8.33 10.65
N ILE A 71 -2.16 -8.70 9.38
CA ILE A 71 -2.09 -10.09 8.89
C ILE A 71 -0.63 -10.49 8.74
N GLU A 72 0.18 -9.60 8.16
CA GLU A 72 1.59 -9.84 7.90
C GLU A 72 2.35 -8.51 7.82
N LYS A 73 3.54 -8.44 8.41
CA LYS A 73 4.36 -7.21 8.47
C LYS A 73 5.70 -7.38 7.79
N GLY A 74 6.24 -6.28 7.27
CA GLY A 74 7.63 -6.15 6.83
C GLY A 74 7.93 -6.93 5.56
N LEU A 75 6.95 -7.15 4.68
CA LEU A 75 7.21 -7.82 3.41
C LEU A 75 8.07 -6.92 2.52
N THR A 76 9.16 -7.48 2.02
CA THR A 76 9.89 -6.83 0.93
C THR A 76 9.05 -6.85 -0.34
N TRP A 77 9.27 -5.88 -1.22
CA TRP A 77 8.56 -5.82 -2.51
C TRP A 77 8.71 -7.10 -3.32
N GLU A 78 9.89 -7.72 -3.30
CA GLU A 78 10.16 -8.97 -4.01
C GLU A 78 9.39 -10.15 -3.42
N SER A 79 9.34 -10.25 -2.09
CA SER A 79 8.57 -11.30 -1.39
C SER A 79 7.08 -11.16 -1.67
N PHE A 80 6.57 -9.93 -1.63
CA PHE A 80 5.18 -9.65 -1.95
C PHE A 80 4.86 -10.03 -3.40
N LYS A 81 5.70 -9.62 -4.37
CA LYS A 81 5.49 -9.95 -5.78
C LYS A 81 5.47 -11.45 -6.03
N THR A 82 6.43 -12.16 -5.46
CA THR A 82 6.58 -13.61 -5.64
C THR A 82 5.37 -14.38 -5.11
N ARG A 83 4.78 -13.92 -3.99
CA ARG A 83 3.69 -14.62 -3.32
C ARG A 83 2.30 -14.20 -3.78
N PHE A 84 2.14 -12.94 -4.18
CA PHE A 84 0.81 -12.33 -4.33
C PHE A 84 0.61 -11.56 -5.65
N ALA A 85 1.70 -11.23 -6.37
CA ALA A 85 1.62 -10.54 -7.65
C ALA A 85 1.84 -11.45 -8.86
N SER A 86 1.87 -12.78 -8.68
CA SER A 86 1.76 -13.72 -9.80
C SER A 86 0.39 -13.56 -10.47
N ALA A 87 0.45 -13.45 -11.80
CA ALA A 87 -0.56 -12.94 -12.73
C ALA A 87 -1.98 -13.52 -12.61
#